data_AF-A0A938SHD4-F1
#
_entry.id   AF-A0A938SHD4-F1
#
_cell.length_a   1.000
_cell.length_b   1.000
_cell.length_c   1.000
_cell.angle_alpha   90.00
_cell.angle_beta   90.00
_cell.angle_gamma   90.00
#
_symmetry.space_group_name_H-M   'P 1'
#
loop_
_entity.id
_entity.type
_entity.pdbx_description
1 polymer ?
#
loop_
_entity_poly.entity_id
_entity_poly.type
_entity_poly.pdbx_seq_one_letter_code
_entity_poly.pdbx_strand_id
1 'polypeptide(L)'
;MANRLLALALGGLLALSLWPHAAFADTTAEEVEEDNSLASSLVTPHKPWAKGHAAGPVRALVFVYTGPYEGTWEDTGTRVRHVVELRQRFDLQADAVLFCGKGDKWVFHGQRLGEERAERLLATPYPLYIIAGFPMAKLPAKIQYLILKQVAEG
;
A
#
# COMPACT_ATOMS: atom_id res chain seq x y z
N MET A 1 -27.57 -58.43 -3.66
CA MET A 1 -26.31 -57.79 -3.18
C MET A 1 -25.79 -56.65 -4.08
N ALA A 2 -26.13 -56.61 -5.38
CA ALA A 2 -25.64 -55.57 -6.31
C ALA A 2 -26.12 -54.13 -6.03
N ASN A 3 -27.33 -53.92 -5.49
CA ASN A 3 -27.89 -52.58 -5.25
C ASN A 3 -27.29 -51.81 -4.06
N ARG A 4 -26.54 -52.46 -3.16
CA ARG A 4 -25.91 -51.79 -2.02
C ARG A 4 -24.52 -51.23 -2.36
N LEU A 5 -23.85 -51.79 -3.37
CA LEU A 5 -22.52 -51.34 -3.82
C LEU A 5 -22.60 -50.08 -4.71
N LEU A 6 -23.68 -49.90 -5.49
CA LEU A 6 -23.88 -48.68 -6.29
C LEU A 6 -24.16 -47.43 -5.45
N ALA A 7 -24.88 -47.57 -4.33
CA ALA A 7 -25.22 -46.43 -3.47
C ALA A 7 -23.99 -45.84 -2.75
N LEU A 8 -23.03 -46.69 -2.38
CA LEU A 8 -21.76 -46.26 -1.76
C LEU A 8 -20.82 -45.60 -2.78
N ALA A 9 -20.84 -46.04 -4.05
CA ALA A 9 -20.05 -45.44 -5.11
C ALA A 9 -20.55 -44.05 -5.52
N LEU A 10 -21.86 -43.81 -5.54
CA LEU A 10 -22.42 -42.48 -5.81
C LEU A 10 -22.24 -41.48 -4.65
N GLY A 11 -22.29 -41.96 -3.40
CA GLY A 11 -22.07 -41.11 -2.21
C GLY A 11 -20.63 -40.62 -2.07
N GLY A 12 -19.65 -41.43 -2.47
CA GLY A 12 -18.23 -41.04 -2.45
C GLY A 12 -17.84 -40.00 -3.51
N LEU A 13 -18.50 -40.02 -4.68
CA LEU A 13 -18.25 -39.07 -5.77
C LEU A 13 -18.83 -37.67 -5.51
N LEU A 14 -19.94 -37.57 -4.77
CA LEU A 14 -20.54 -36.28 -4.36
C LEU A 14 -19.79 -35.61 -3.18
N ALA A 15 -19.05 -36.38 -2.38
CA ALA A 15 -18.26 -35.85 -1.26
C ALA A 15 -16.91 -35.24 -1.71
N LEU A 16 -16.39 -35.61 -2.89
CA LEU A 16 -15.15 -35.06 -3.46
C LEU A 16 -15.38 -33.74 -4.24
N SER A 17 -16.61 -33.42 -4.62
CA SER A 17 -16.96 -32.15 -5.28
C SER A 17 -17.18 -30.96 -4.32
N LEU A 18 -17.16 -31.22 -3.01
CA LEU A 18 -17.24 -30.19 -1.98
C LEU A 18 -15.87 -29.86 -1.39
N TRP A 19 -14.79 -30.08 -2.14
CA TRP A 19 -13.55 -29.38 -1.81
C TRP A 19 -13.84 -27.89 -1.98
N PRO A 20 -13.79 -27.08 -0.91
CA PRO A 20 -13.78 -25.65 -1.10
C PRO A 20 -12.57 -25.40 -1.99
N HIS A 21 -12.80 -24.96 -3.22
CA HIS A 21 -11.74 -24.28 -3.95
C HIS A 21 -11.29 -23.21 -2.97
N ALA A 22 -10.06 -23.33 -2.48
CA ALA A 22 -9.43 -22.28 -1.71
C ALA A 22 -9.43 -21.08 -2.64
N ALA A 23 -10.50 -20.28 -2.56
CA ALA A 23 -10.57 -19.00 -3.21
C ALA A 23 -9.53 -18.18 -2.46
N PHE A 24 -8.33 -18.10 -3.03
CA PHE A 24 -7.40 -17.05 -2.67
C PHE A 24 -8.15 -15.76 -2.97
N ALA A 25 -8.59 -15.07 -1.91
CA ALA A 25 -9.23 -13.78 -2.06
C ALA A 25 -8.22 -12.86 -2.76
N ASP A 26 -8.59 -12.35 -3.93
CA ASP A 26 -7.82 -11.29 -4.58
C ASP A 26 -7.86 -10.04 -3.70
N THR A 27 -6.73 -9.34 -3.61
CA THR A 27 -6.66 -8.06 -2.90
C THR A 27 -7.67 -7.07 -3.47
N THR A 28 -8.44 -6.46 -2.59
CA THR A 28 -9.48 -5.48 -2.92
C THR A 28 -8.96 -4.04 -2.87
N ALA A 29 -9.70 -3.10 -3.46
CA ALA A 29 -9.34 -1.69 -3.40
C ALA A 29 -9.41 -1.16 -1.95
N GLU A 30 -10.38 -1.63 -1.18
CA GLU A 30 -10.59 -1.28 0.22
C GLU A 30 -9.41 -1.72 1.09
N GLU A 31 -8.90 -2.93 0.92
CA GLU A 31 -7.70 -3.42 1.61
C GLU A 31 -6.47 -2.56 1.28
N VAL A 32 -6.29 -2.19 0.00
CA VAL A 32 -5.19 -1.29 -0.40
C VAL A 32 -5.33 0.08 0.25
N GLU A 33 -6.54 0.63 0.34
CA GLU A 33 -6.75 1.89 1.06
C GLU A 33 -6.44 1.78 2.55
N GLU A 34 -6.87 0.69 3.20
CA GLU A 34 -6.61 0.44 4.62
C GLU A 34 -5.10 0.32 4.89
N ASP A 35 -4.39 -0.48 4.10
CA ASP A 35 -2.94 -0.69 4.23
C ASP A 35 -2.14 0.61 4.02
N ASN A 36 -2.59 1.47 3.10
CA ASN A 36 -1.94 2.76 2.81
C ASN A 36 -2.39 3.91 3.74
N SER A 37 -3.39 3.69 4.61
CA SER A 37 -4.08 4.76 5.35
C SER A 37 -3.21 5.51 6.37
N LEU A 38 -2.09 4.90 6.79
CA LEU A 38 -1.30 5.34 7.95
C LEU A 38 -2.14 5.49 9.24
N ALA A 39 -3.34 4.90 9.30
CA ALA A 39 -4.22 5.01 10.44
C ALA A 39 -3.57 4.33 11.65
N SER A 40 -3.38 5.08 12.72
CA SER A 40 -2.78 4.54 13.95
C SER A 40 -3.26 5.33 15.16
N SER A 41 -3.69 4.61 16.19
CA SER A 41 -3.96 5.16 17.52
C SER A 41 -2.71 5.17 18.42
N LEU A 42 -1.62 4.54 17.96
CA LEU A 42 -0.38 4.43 18.74
C LEU A 42 0.38 5.75 18.70
N VAL A 43 0.46 6.43 19.84
CA VAL A 43 1.38 7.56 20.02
C VAL A 43 2.78 7.00 20.26
N THR A 44 3.68 7.24 19.32
CA THR A 44 5.08 6.83 19.48
C THR A 44 5.75 7.66 20.58
N PRO A 45 6.67 7.11 21.37
CA PRO A 45 7.41 7.92 22.35
C PRO A 45 8.23 9.02 21.64
N HIS A 46 7.94 10.30 21.92
CA HIS A 46 8.70 11.43 21.40
C HIS A 46 8.63 12.65 22.32
N LYS A 47 9.63 13.54 22.21
CA LYS A 47 9.59 14.86 22.87
C LYS A 47 8.68 15.83 22.08
N PRO A 48 7.92 16.71 22.73
CA PRO A 48 7.09 17.70 22.05
C PRO A 48 7.93 18.90 21.61
N TRP A 49 8.60 18.83 20.46
CA TRP A 49 9.54 19.87 20.00
C TRP A 49 9.31 20.40 18.57
N ALA A 50 8.51 19.73 17.75
CA ALA A 50 8.49 19.95 16.29
C ALA A 50 7.14 20.45 15.71
N LYS A 51 6.13 20.71 16.55
CA LYS A 51 4.87 21.32 16.12
C LYS A 51 4.99 22.84 16.10
N GLY A 52 4.23 23.50 15.22
CA GLY A 52 4.27 24.95 15.00
C GLY A 52 4.92 25.34 13.68
N HIS A 53 4.62 24.64 12.58
CA HIS A 53 5.03 25.13 11.26
C HIS A 53 4.39 26.51 11.03
N ALA A 54 5.20 27.52 10.70
CA ALA A 54 4.76 28.92 10.73
C ALA A 54 3.57 29.22 9.79
N ALA A 55 3.43 28.45 8.71
CA ALA A 55 2.32 28.56 7.76
C ALA A 55 1.15 27.60 8.06
N GLY A 56 1.15 26.92 9.21
CA GLY A 56 0.17 25.90 9.57
C GLY A 56 0.45 24.53 8.96
N PRO A 57 -0.49 23.59 9.07
CA PRO A 57 -0.32 22.22 8.60
C PRO A 57 -0.05 22.11 7.10
N VAL A 58 0.91 21.26 6.74
CA VAL A 58 1.27 20.98 5.35
C VAL A 58 0.71 19.63 4.94
N ARG A 59 0.00 19.59 3.81
CA ARG A 59 -0.39 18.32 3.17
C ARG A 59 0.79 17.71 2.43
N ALA A 60 1.01 16.41 2.57
CA ALA A 60 2.08 15.72 1.86
C ALA A 60 1.59 14.40 1.25
N LEU A 61 2.12 14.09 0.07
CA LEU A 61 2.03 12.75 -0.51
C LEU A 61 3.38 12.05 -0.33
N VAL A 62 3.39 10.94 0.39
CA VAL A 62 4.60 10.21 0.76
C VAL A 62 4.65 8.87 0.06
N PHE A 63 5.58 8.70 -0.86
CA PHE A 63 5.87 7.39 -1.44
C PHE A 63 6.86 6.67 -0.52
N VAL A 64 6.44 5.54 0.06
CA VAL A 64 7.20 4.81 1.07
C VAL A 64 7.75 3.53 0.46
N TYR A 65 9.08 3.40 0.43
CA TYR A 65 9.69 2.11 0.15
C TYR A 65 9.35 1.14 1.28
N THR A 66 8.67 0.05 0.97
CA THR A 66 8.29 -0.96 1.97
C THR A 66 9.36 -2.05 2.10
N GLY A 67 10.11 -2.34 1.06
CA GLY A 67 11.18 -3.35 1.12
C GLY A 67 11.37 -4.08 -0.21
N PRO A 68 12.30 -5.06 -0.25
CA PRO A 68 12.43 -5.91 -1.42
C PRO A 68 11.15 -6.74 -1.57
N TYR A 69 10.66 -6.87 -2.79
CA TYR A 69 9.54 -7.74 -3.13
C TYR A 69 10.01 -8.80 -4.12
N GLU A 70 9.83 -10.07 -3.74
CA GLU A 70 10.22 -11.24 -4.55
C GLU A 70 9.00 -12.02 -5.07
N GLY A 71 7.80 -11.41 -5.02
CA GLY A 71 6.57 -11.98 -5.59
C GLY A 71 5.64 -12.66 -4.59
N THR A 72 5.94 -12.62 -3.30
CA THR A 72 5.15 -13.32 -2.27
C THR A 72 4.67 -12.38 -1.16
N TRP A 73 5.59 -11.72 -0.46
CA TRP A 73 5.27 -10.83 0.66
C TRP A 73 6.28 -9.68 0.73
N GLU A 74 5.86 -8.55 1.31
CA GLU A 74 6.71 -7.39 1.57
C GLU A 74 6.82 -7.12 3.08
N ASP A 75 8.06 -6.96 3.57
CA ASP A 75 8.32 -6.59 4.98
C ASP A 75 8.54 -5.09 5.12
N THR A 76 7.47 -4.37 5.43
CA THR A 76 7.50 -2.91 5.66
C THR A 76 8.45 -2.49 6.79
N GLY A 77 8.75 -3.38 7.74
CA GLY A 77 9.55 -3.10 8.93
C GLY A 77 9.06 -1.86 9.68
N THR A 78 9.94 -0.90 9.93
CA THR A 78 9.60 0.38 10.59
C THR A 78 9.33 1.52 9.60
N ARG A 79 9.35 1.26 8.28
CA ARG A 79 9.39 2.33 7.26
C ARG A 79 8.09 3.13 7.22
N VAL A 80 6.95 2.45 7.31
CA VAL A 80 5.63 3.09 7.42
C VAL A 80 5.50 3.84 8.75
N ARG A 81 6.07 3.29 9.83
CA ARG A 81 6.11 3.92 11.16
C ARG A 81 6.81 5.29 11.11
N HIS A 82 7.84 5.46 10.28
CA HIS A 82 8.53 6.75 10.16
C HIS A 82 7.58 7.87 9.69
N VAL A 83 6.62 7.58 8.80
CA VAL A 83 5.65 8.58 8.34
C VAL A 83 4.64 8.90 9.45
N VAL A 84 4.16 7.88 10.17
CA VAL A 84 3.30 8.08 11.35
C VAL A 84 3.99 8.96 12.39
N GLU A 85 5.26 8.70 12.66
CA GLU A 85 6.07 9.50 13.58
C GLU A 85 6.26 10.95 13.10
N LEU A 86 6.43 11.18 11.80
CA LEU A 86 6.49 12.53 11.23
C LEU A 86 5.16 13.28 11.44
N ARG A 87 4.02 12.62 11.18
CA ARG A 87 2.67 13.19 11.43
C ARG A 87 2.42 13.52 12.91
N GLN A 88 3.03 12.78 13.83
CA GLN A 88 2.89 13.04 15.26
C GLN A 88 3.74 14.23 15.72
N ARG A 89 4.90 14.44 15.10
CA ARG A 89 5.90 15.43 15.53
C ARG A 89 5.76 16.77 14.84
N PHE A 90 5.42 16.78 13.57
CA PHE A 90 5.27 17.97 12.74
C PHE A 90 3.79 18.23 12.43
N ASP A 91 3.45 19.45 12.02
CA ASP A 91 2.13 19.78 11.47
C ASP A 91 2.04 19.24 10.03
N LEU A 92 2.05 17.92 9.89
CA LEU A 92 2.07 17.20 8.62
C LEU A 92 0.81 16.35 8.47
N GLN A 93 0.04 16.60 7.41
CA GLN A 93 -1.09 15.78 6.99
C GLN A 93 -0.62 14.93 5.80
N ALA A 94 -0.19 13.71 6.07
CA ALA A 94 0.38 12.84 5.05
C ALA A 94 -0.61 11.76 4.59
N ASP A 95 -0.74 11.65 3.28
CA ASP A 95 -1.22 10.44 2.61
C ASP A 95 -0.01 9.62 2.16
N ALA A 96 -0.07 8.29 2.26
CA ALA A 96 1.02 7.42 1.83
C ALA A 96 0.67 6.61 0.58
N VAL A 97 1.68 6.26 -0.20
CA VAL A 97 1.65 5.24 -1.24
C VAL A 97 2.79 4.27 -0.97
N LEU A 98 2.46 3.00 -0.72
CA LEU A 98 3.42 1.95 -0.45
C LEU A 98 3.99 1.38 -1.76
N PHE A 99 5.31 1.26 -1.83
CA PHE A 99 6.04 0.87 -3.03
C PHE A 99 7.19 -0.08 -2.66
N CYS A 100 7.27 -1.24 -3.32
CA CYS A 100 8.30 -2.23 -3.07
C CYS A 100 9.05 -2.60 -4.34
N GLY A 101 10.22 -3.21 -4.17
CA GLY A 101 10.97 -3.69 -5.31
C GLY A 101 12.42 -4.00 -5.07
N LYS A 102 13.02 -4.73 -6.01
CA LYS A 102 14.44 -5.09 -6.02
C LYS A 102 14.91 -5.24 -7.47
N GLY A 103 16.09 -4.68 -7.76
CA GLY A 103 16.65 -4.66 -9.12
C GLY A 103 15.74 -3.88 -10.08
N ASP A 104 15.13 -4.59 -11.02
CA ASP A 104 14.25 -4.02 -12.05
C ASP A 104 12.76 -4.31 -11.80
N LYS A 105 12.42 -5.04 -10.74
CA LYS A 105 11.03 -5.33 -10.36
C LYS A 105 10.60 -4.37 -9.26
N TRP A 106 9.79 -3.38 -9.61
CA TRP A 106 9.22 -2.39 -8.69
C TRP A 106 7.72 -2.31 -8.91
N VAL A 107 6.96 -2.38 -7.83
CA VAL A 107 5.50 -2.45 -7.87
C VAL A 107 4.90 -1.68 -6.71
N PHE A 108 3.69 -1.17 -6.90
CA PHE A 108 2.89 -0.65 -5.79
C PHE A 108 2.35 -1.80 -4.95
N HIS A 109 2.15 -1.54 -3.67
CA HIS A 109 1.36 -2.43 -2.82
C HIS A 109 -0.05 -2.57 -3.40
N GLY A 110 -0.55 -3.80 -3.53
CA GLY A 110 -1.79 -4.08 -4.27
C GLY A 110 -1.67 -3.95 -5.81
N GLN A 111 -0.44 -3.91 -6.34
CA GLN A 111 -0.14 -3.86 -7.77
C GLN A 111 -0.90 -2.73 -8.48
N ARG A 112 -1.76 -3.05 -9.46
CA ARG A 112 -2.53 -2.07 -10.22
C ARG A 112 -3.43 -1.21 -9.33
N LEU A 113 -4.01 -1.77 -8.26
CA LEU A 113 -4.86 -1.01 -7.34
C LEU A 113 -4.06 0.07 -6.59
N GLY A 114 -2.83 -0.24 -6.19
CA GLY A 114 -1.93 0.74 -5.59
C GLY A 114 -1.48 1.83 -6.55
N GLU A 115 -1.29 1.48 -7.84
CA GLU A 115 -1.00 2.46 -8.89
C GLU A 115 -2.20 3.38 -9.13
N GLU A 116 -3.41 2.84 -9.27
CA GLU A 116 -4.65 3.60 -9.41
C GLU A 116 -4.89 4.54 -8.23
N ARG A 117 -4.58 4.08 -7.01
CA ARG A 117 -4.59 4.92 -5.83
C ARG A 117 -3.60 6.08 -5.94
N ALA A 118 -2.36 5.82 -6.35
CA ALA A 118 -1.35 6.85 -6.53
C ALA A 118 -1.78 7.90 -7.58
N GLU A 119 -2.33 7.45 -8.70
CA GLU A 119 -2.87 8.33 -9.74
C GLU A 119 -4.04 9.18 -9.23
N ARG A 120 -4.96 8.58 -8.48
CA ARG A 120 -6.12 9.27 -7.89
C ARG A 120 -5.68 10.37 -6.91
N LEU A 121 -4.68 10.09 -6.07
CA LEU A 121 -4.12 11.12 -5.18
C LEU A 121 -3.44 12.22 -5.97
N LEU A 122 -2.64 11.87 -6.98
CA LEU A 122 -1.96 12.83 -7.86
C LEU A 122 -2.91 13.62 -8.76
N ALA A 123 -4.18 13.25 -8.88
CA ALA A 123 -5.18 14.10 -9.54
C ALA A 123 -5.40 15.44 -8.81
N THR A 124 -5.06 15.51 -7.52
CA THR A 124 -5.06 16.75 -6.72
C THR A 124 -3.62 17.11 -6.33
N PRO A 125 -3.13 18.33 -6.65
CA PRO A 125 -1.78 18.73 -6.27
C PRO A 125 -1.57 18.70 -4.75
N TYR A 126 -0.39 18.22 -4.33
CA TYR A 126 0.11 18.32 -2.97
C TYR A 126 1.20 19.38 -2.91
N PRO A 127 1.27 20.19 -1.84
CA PRO A 127 2.34 21.17 -1.67
C PRO A 127 3.69 20.51 -1.30
N LEU A 128 3.69 19.22 -0.95
CA LEU A 128 4.89 18.48 -0.61
C LEU A 128 4.80 17.02 -1.10
N TYR A 129 5.81 16.59 -1.86
CA TYR A 129 6.03 15.20 -2.23
C TYR A 129 7.27 14.68 -1.53
N ILE A 130 7.17 13.49 -0.92
CA ILE A 130 8.30 12.84 -0.24
C ILE A 130 8.52 11.48 -0.87
N ILE A 131 9.70 11.25 -1.41
CA ILE A 131 10.14 9.93 -1.88
C ILE A 131 11.04 9.31 -0.80
N ALA A 132 10.49 8.39 -0.01
CA ALA A 132 11.14 7.85 1.18
C ALA A 132 11.76 6.47 0.90
N GLY A 133 13.09 6.43 0.80
CA GLY A 133 13.85 5.18 0.82
C GLY A 133 14.11 4.52 -0.54
N PHE A 134 13.84 5.21 -1.66
CA PHE A 134 14.14 4.73 -3.01
C PHE A 134 14.32 5.91 -4.00
N PRO A 135 14.97 5.72 -5.17
CA PRO A 135 15.12 6.79 -6.15
C PRO A 135 13.82 7.02 -6.94
N MET A 136 13.43 8.28 -7.13
CA MET A 136 12.23 8.68 -7.89
C MET A 136 12.17 8.04 -9.29
N ALA A 137 13.32 7.82 -9.92
CA ALA A 137 13.43 7.17 -11.23
C ALA A 137 12.87 5.73 -11.28
N LYS A 138 12.58 5.11 -10.13
CA LYS A 138 11.93 3.78 -10.06
C LYS A 138 10.40 3.83 -10.10
N LEU A 139 9.79 5.01 -9.90
CA LEU A 139 8.35 5.16 -10.12
C LEU A 139 8.04 4.99 -11.62
N PRO A 140 6.81 4.60 -12.00
CA PRO A 140 6.41 4.64 -13.40
C PRO A 140 6.53 6.05 -13.99
N ALA A 141 6.88 6.14 -15.27
CA ALA A 141 7.10 7.43 -15.95
C ALA A 141 5.91 8.39 -15.83
N LYS A 142 4.68 7.86 -15.87
CA LYS A 142 3.46 8.65 -15.68
C LYS A 142 3.42 9.30 -14.28
N ILE A 143 3.71 8.54 -13.24
CA ILE A 143 3.74 9.03 -11.86
C ILE A 143 4.85 10.08 -11.68
N GLN A 144 6.04 9.83 -12.24
CA GLN A 144 7.13 10.81 -12.25
C GLN A 144 6.70 12.12 -12.92
N TYR A 145 6.06 12.02 -14.09
CA TYR A 145 5.57 13.18 -14.82
C TYR A 145 4.53 13.98 -14.01
N LEU A 146 3.55 13.30 -13.39
CA LEU A 146 2.51 13.97 -12.60
C LEU A 146 3.11 14.75 -11.42
N ILE A 147 4.05 14.15 -10.69
CA ILE A 147 4.77 14.81 -9.58
C ILE A 147 5.55 16.03 -10.11
N LEU A 148 6.39 15.83 -11.14
CA LEU A 148 7.25 16.89 -11.66
C LEU A 148 6.45 18.05 -12.28
N LYS A 149 5.34 17.74 -12.95
CA LYS A 149 4.43 18.74 -13.48
C LYS A 149 3.89 19.63 -12.36
N GLN A 150 3.37 19.04 -11.29
CA GLN A 150 2.83 19.78 -10.15
C GLN A 150 3.91 20.63 -9.46
N VAL A 151 5.11 20.08 -9.26
CA VAL A 151 6.24 20.83 -8.69
C VAL A 151 6.64 22.02 -9.58
N ALA A 152 6.60 21.86 -10.90
CA ALA A 152 6.94 22.93 -11.84
C ALA A 152 5.87 24.04 -11.91
N GLU A 153 4.61 23.70 -11.63
CA GLU A 153 3.47 24.63 -11.66
C GLU A 153 3.34 25.46 -10.36
N GLY A 154 3.91 24.98 -9.24
CA GLY A 154 3.87 25.65 -7.93
C GLY A 154 2.61 25.32 -7.12
#